data_AF-A0A7L9BCR8-F1
#
_entry.id   AF-A0A7L9BCR8-F1
#
_cell.length_a   1.000
_cell.length_b   1.000
_cell.length_c   1.000
_cell.angle_alpha   90.00
_cell.angle_beta   90.00
_cell.angle_gamma   90.00
#
_symmetry.space_group_name_H-M   'P 1'
#
loop_
_entity.id
_entity.type
_entity.pdbx_description
1 polymer ?
#
loop_
_entity_poly.entity_id
_entity_poly.type
_entity_poly.pdbx_seq_one_letter_code
_entity_poly.pdbx_strand_id
1 'polypeptide(L)'
;MKKYIILKLVGLAILTMMTLVFISFIEVAAYSYLINPGQDQSTYEAHANLSAPYISGIFGFILFFFTVRHWKKKEYPNVFKLAILFPLIYVLLDIAIITAAGVKWSDFILIFAIANTAKFLGSYLGYKLSK
;
A
#
# COMPACT_ATOMS: atom_id res chain seq x y z
N MET A 1 -9.02 11.32 22.37
CA MET A 1 -8.94 10.33 21.26
C MET A 1 -9.45 8.99 21.77
N LYS A 2 -10.26 8.24 21.02
CA LYS A 2 -10.76 6.92 21.47
C LYS A 2 -9.58 6.00 21.86
N LYS A 3 -9.72 5.26 22.96
CA LYS A 3 -8.67 4.44 23.62
C LYS A 3 -7.95 3.44 22.70
N TYR A 4 -8.51 3.13 21.52
CA TYR A 4 -8.03 2.10 20.60
C TYR A 4 -7.74 2.59 19.17
N ILE A 5 -7.51 3.90 18.98
CA ILE A 5 -7.33 4.45 17.63
C ILE A 5 -6.11 3.88 16.90
N ILE A 6 -5.00 3.68 17.62
CA ILE A 6 -3.77 3.10 17.05
C ILE A 6 -3.99 1.65 16.64
N LEU A 7 -4.61 0.82 17.49
CA LEU A 7 -4.93 -0.57 17.14
C LEU A 7 -5.83 -0.67 15.91
N LYS A 8 -6.80 0.23 15.78
CA LYS A 8 -7.64 0.29 14.57
C LYS A 8 -6.85 0.67 13.32
N LEU A 9 -5.91 1.61 13.43
CA LEU A 9 -5.03 1.98 12.32
C LEU A 9 -4.06 0.86 11.95
N VAL A 10 -3.54 0.12 12.92
CA VAL A 10 -2.73 -1.09 12.69
C VAL A 10 -3.55 -2.14 11.94
N GLY A 11 -4.76 -2.45 12.43
CA GLY A 11 -5.64 -3.41 11.74
C GLY A 11 -5.99 -2.97 10.32
N LEU A 12 -6.23 -1.68 10.10
CA LEU A 12 -6.47 -1.14 8.76
C LEU A 12 -5.23 -1.18 7.88
N ALA A 13 -4.04 -0.93 8.43
CA ALA A 13 -2.78 -1.02 7.69
C ALA A 13 -2.53 -2.46 7.23
N ILE A 14 -2.73 -3.45 8.10
CA ILE A 14 -2.65 -4.88 7.76
C ILE A 14 -3.67 -5.22 6.67
N LEU A 15 -4.92 -4.80 6.82
CA LEU A 15 -5.94 -5.02 5.80
C LEU A 15 -5.52 -4.41 4.45
N THR A 16 -4.95 -3.21 4.47
CA THR A 16 -4.45 -2.52 3.26
C THR A 16 -3.31 -3.30 2.61
N MET A 17 -2.37 -3.83 3.40
CA MET A 17 -1.29 -4.70 2.90
C MET A 17 -1.86 -5.94 2.22
N MET A 18 -2.81 -6.62 2.87
CA MET A 18 -3.47 -7.79 2.29
C MET A 18 -4.20 -7.46 0.98
N THR A 19 -4.88 -6.32 0.92
CA THR A 19 -5.52 -5.84 -0.32
C THR A 19 -4.50 -5.63 -1.43
N LEU A 20 -3.36 -5.00 -1.14
CA LEU A 20 -2.32 -4.77 -2.15
C LEU A 20 -1.70 -6.09 -2.65
N VAL A 21 -1.44 -7.04 -1.75
CA VAL A 21 -0.98 -8.39 -2.11
C VAL A 21 -2.01 -9.07 -3.02
N PHE A 22 -3.30 -9.00 -2.68
CA PHE A 22 -4.37 -9.57 -3.49
C PHE A 22 -4.46 -8.94 -4.88
N ILE A 23 -4.32 -7.61 -4.98
CA ILE A 23 -4.27 -6.91 -6.28
C ILE A 23 -3.07 -7.39 -7.10
N SER A 24 -1.91 -7.61 -6.46
CA SER A 24 -0.73 -8.14 -7.14
C SER A 24 -0.99 -9.53 -7.73
N PHE A 25 -1.70 -10.41 -7.00
CA PHE A 25 -2.10 -11.72 -7.54
C PHE A 25 -3.03 -11.61 -8.74
N ILE A 26 -4.02 -10.70 -8.68
CA ILE A 26 -4.91 -10.46 -9.83
C ILE A 26 -4.11 -9.98 -11.03
N GLU A 27 -3.15 -9.08 -10.83
CA GLU A 27 -2.31 -8.57 -11.92
C GLU A 27 -1.49 -9.68 -12.57
N VAL A 28 -0.81 -10.50 -11.77
CA VAL A 28 -0.02 -11.63 -12.29
C VAL A 28 -0.92 -12.64 -13.01
N ALA A 29 -2.12 -12.92 -12.50
CA ALA A 29 -3.09 -13.79 -13.16
C ALA A 29 -3.56 -13.21 -14.50
N ALA A 30 -3.88 -11.90 -14.55
CA ALA A 30 -4.23 -11.24 -15.79
C ALA A 30 -3.06 -11.29 -16.80
N TYR A 31 -1.84 -11.08 -16.32
CA TYR A 31 -0.63 -11.21 -17.13
C TYR A 31 -0.48 -12.63 -17.69
N SER A 32 -0.64 -13.67 -16.87
CA SER A 32 -0.47 -15.06 -17.28
C SER A 32 -1.57 -15.59 -18.19
N TYR A 33 -2.81 -15.11 -18.08
CA TYR A 33 -3.91 -15.62 -18.91
C TYR A 33 -4.19 -14.79 -20.16
N LEU A 34 -3.95 -13.47 -20.10
CA LEU A 34 -4.41 -12.55 -21.15
C LEU A 34 -3.26 -11.90 -21.92
N ILE A 35 -2.10 -11.70 -21.30
CA ILE A 35 -0.99 -10.92 -21.89
C ILE A 35 0.10 -11.83 -22.42
N ASN A 36 0.57 -12.77 -21.61
CA ASN A 36 1.67 -13.66 -21.96
C ASN A 36 1.39 -15.12 -21.54
N PRO A 37 0.38 -15.77 -22.14
CA PRO A 37 0.01 -17.13 -21.78
C PRO A 37 0.99 -18.18 -22.26
N GLY A 38 1.02 -19.33 -21.56
CA GLY A 38 1.79 -20.51 -21.93
C GLY A 38 3.27 -20.49 -21.52
N GLN A 39 3.71 -19.48 -20.76
CA GLN A 39 5.06 -19.44 -20.19
C GLN A 39 5.19 -20.37 -18.98
N ASP A 40 6.44 -20.67 -18.65
CA ASP A 40 6.79 -21.41 -17.45
C ASP A 40 6.56 -20.59 -16.17
N GLN A 41 6.45 -21.29 -15.04
CA GLN A 41 6.18 -20.67 -13.75
C GLN A 41 7.24 -19.63 -13.33
N SER A 42 8.51 -19.85 -13.68
CA SER A 42 9.59 -18.94 -13.27
C SER A 42 9.48 -17.58 -13.96
N THR A 43 8.93 -17.54 -15.18
CA THR A 43 8.63 -16.29 -15.90
C THR A 43 7.60 -15.45 -15.13
N TYR A 44 6.54 -16.07 -14.61
CA TYR A 44 5.51 -15.36 -13.84
C TYR A 44 5.99 -14.95 -12.45
N GLU A 45 6.84 -15.74 -11.80
CA GLU A 45 7.48 -15.37 -10.53
C GLU A 45 8.42 -14.18 -10.70
N ALA A 46 9.21 -14.14 -11.78
CA ALA A 46 10.05 -13.01 -12.10
C ALA A 46 9.21 -11.74 -12.36
N HIS A 47 8.11 -11.88 -13.10
CA HIS A 47 7.18 -10.78 -13.34
C HIS A 47 6.53 -10.28 -12.04
N ALA A 48 6.08 -11.19 -11.17
CA ALA A 48 5.48 -10.83 -9.88
C ALA A 48 6.44 -10.03 -8.99
N ASN A 49 7.70 -10.45 -8.92
CA ASN A 49 8.73 -9.73 -8.16
C ASN A 49 9.03 -8.34 -8.74
N LEU A 50 8.98 -8.22 -10.06
CA LEU A 50 9.20 -6.96 -10.76
C LEU A 50 7.99 -6.01 -10.60
N SER A 51 6.76 -6.52 -10.75
CA SER A 51 5.53 -5.71 -10.80
C SER A 51 5.03 -5.28 -9.41
N ALA A 52 5.26 -6.09 -8.38
CA ALA A 52 4.70 -5.87 -7.03
C ALA A 52 5.00 -4.47 -6.44
N PRO A 53 6.22 -3.90 -6.55
CA PRO A 53 6.48 -2.56 -6.05
C PRO A 53 5.67 -1.46 -6.77
N TYR A 54 5.43 -1.63 -8.07
CA TYR A 54 4.63 -0.68 -8.87
C TYR A 54 3.15 -0.77 -8.49
N ILE A 55 2.63 -1.99 -8.30
CA ILE A 55 1.26 -2.21 -7.81
C ILE A 55 1.09 -1.56 -6.43
N SER A 56 2.04 -1.79 -5.52
CA SER A 56 2.04 -1.16 -4.19
C SER A 56 2.09 0.37 -4.25
N GLY A 57 2.81 0.95 -5.22
CA GLY A 57 2.86 2.40 -5.42
C GLY A 57 1.54 2.97 -5.95
N ILE A 58 1.06 2.45 -7.08
CA ILE A 58 -0.12 2.96 -7.79
C ILE A 58 -1.40 2.70 -7.00
N PHE A 59 -1.66 1.44 -6.64
CA PHE A 59 -2.86 1.08 -5.88
C PHE A 59 -2.74 1.52 -4.42
N GLY A 60 -1.53 1.61 -3.88
CA GLY A 60 -1.31 2.24 -2.57
C GLY A 60 -1.79 3.69 -2.57
N PHE A 61 -1.38 4.51 -3.53
CA PHE A 61 -1.89 5.87 -3.67
C PHE A 61 -3.43 5.90 -3.66
N ILE A 62 -4.05 5.06 -4.50
CA ILE A 62 -5.50 4.99 -4.66
C ILE A 62 -6.21 4.64 -3.34
N LEU A 63 -5.76 3.58 -2.66
CA LEU A 63 -6.36 3.11 -1.41
C LEU A 63 -6.23 4.15 -0.29
N PHE A 64 -5.05 4.76 -0.14
CA PHE A 64 -4.82 5.80 0.86
C PHE A 64 -5.67 7.04 0.59
N PHE A 65 -5.76 7.46 -0.68
CA PHE A 65 -6.60 8.57 -1.10
C PHE A 65 -8.07 8.36 -0.73
N PHE A 66 -8.65 7.22 -1.13
CA PHE A 66 -10.07 6.95 -0.88
C PHE A 66 -10.37 6.72 0.60
N THR A 67 -9.46 6.10 1.34
CA THR A 67 -9.62 5.88 2.79
C THR A 67 -9.71 7.20 3.54
N VAL A 68 -8.77 8.12 3.30
CA VAL A 68 -8.78 9.42 3.98
C VAL A 68 -9.92 10.31 3.50
N ARG A 69 -10.23 10.29 2.19
CA ARG A 69 -11.41 10.97 1.63
C ARG A 69 -12.70 10.49 2.31
N HIS A 70 -12.83 9.18 2.55
CA HIS A 70 -13.96 8.62 3.27
C HIS A 70 -14.06 9.15 4.70
N TRP A 71 -12.95 9.16 5.46
CA TRP A 71 -12.93 9.73 6.81
C TRP A 71 -13.29 11.21 6.85
N LYS A 72 -12.81 11.99 5.89
CA LYS A 72 -13.14 13.42 5.77
C LYS A 72 -14.62 13.63 5.50
N LYS A 73 -15.20 12.89 4.54
CA LYS A 73 -16.64 12.94 4.22
C LYS A 73 -17.54 12.47 5.36
N LYS A 74 -17.04 11.60 6.23
CA LYS A 74 -17.75 11.13 7.44
C LYS A 74 -17.47 11.99 8.67
N GLU A 75 -16.82 13.13 8.50
CA GLU A 75 -16.52 14.10 9.56
C GLU A 75 -15.82 13.48 10.77
N TYR A 76 -14.90 12.54 10.53
CA TYR A 76 -14.14 11.92 11.61
C TYR A 76 -13.34 13.01 12.35
N PRO A 77 -13.23 12.95 13.69
CA PRO A 77 -12.46 13.94 14.43
C PRO A 77 -10.96 13.78 14.11
N ASN A 78 -10.25 14.89 13.93
CA ASN A 78 -8.80 14.94 13.70
C ASN A 78 -8.33 14.19 12.42
N VAL A 79 -9.07 14.25 11.32
CA VAL A 79 -8.72 13.56 10.05
C VAL A 79 -7.30 13.87 9.58
N PHE A 80 -6.83 15.10 9.72
CA PHE A 80 -5.46 15.45 9.33
C PHE A 80 -4.41 14.59 10.05
N LYS A 81 -4.58 14.38 11.37
CA LYS A 81 -3.71 13.51 12.15
C LYS A 81 -3.80 12.05 11.69
N LEU A 82 -5.00 11.58 11.35
CA LEU A 82 -5.20 10.23 10.81
C LEU A 82 -4.56 10.05 9.43
N ALA A 83 -4.61 11.07 8.58
CA ALA A 83 -3.99 11.08 7.25
C ALA A 83 -2.46 10.97 7.32
N ILE A 84 -1.84 11.36 8.43
CA ILE A 84 -0.39 11.19 8.65
C ILE A 84 -0.10 9.86 9.34
N LEU A 85 -0.84 9.54 10.42
CA LEU A 85 -0.59 8.33 11.21
C LEU A 85 -0.84 7.04 10.43
N PHE A 86 -1.84 7.03 9.55
CA PHE A 86 -2.17 5.83 8.78
C PHE A 86 -1.03 5.38 7.87
N PRO A 87 -0.51 6.20 6.94
CA PRO A 87 0.63 5.81 6.10
C PRO A 87 1.89 5.58 6.92
N LEU A 88 2.10 6.33 8.02
CA LEU A 88 3.23 6.09 8.91
C LEU A 88 3.20 4.69 9.54
N ILE A 89 2.07 4.27 10.10
CA ILE A 89 1.91 2.93 10.70
C ILE A 89 2.11 1.86 9.63
N TYR A 90 1.55 2.05 8.44
CA TYR A 90 1.77 1.14 7.32
C TYR A 90 3.26 1.00 7.00
N VAL A 91 3.99 2.12 6.84
CA VAL A 91 5.42 2.11 6.52
C VAL A 91 6.25 1.40 7.59
N LEU A 92 5.93 1.62 8.87
CA LEU A 92 6.63 0.97 9.98
C LEU A 92 6.42 -0.55 9.97
N LEU A 93 5.20 -1.01 9.67
CA LEU A 93 4.90 -2.43 9.50
C LEU A 93 5.64 -3.01 8.28
N ASP A 94 5.67 -2.27 7.17
CA ASP A 94 6.35 -2.69 5.94
C ASP A 94 7.86 -2.86 6.20
N ILE A 95 8.49 -1.90 6.89
CA ILE A 95 9.91 -1.99 7.29
C ILE A 95 10.16 -3.22 8.16
N ALA A 96 9.28 -3.48 9.14
CA ALA A 96 9.41 -4.64 10.01
C ALA A 96 9.31 -5.96 9.23
N ILE A 97 8.34 -6.07 8.32
CA ILE A 97 8.13 -7.28 7.50
C ILE A 97 9.29 -7.50 6.53
N ILE A 98 9.69 -6.46 5.79
CA ILE A 98 10.79 -6.53 4.82
C ILE A 98 12.12 -6.87 5.50
N THR A 99 12.39 -6.27 6.66
CA THR A 99 13.60 -6.58 7.44
C THR A 99 13.57 -8.00 7.97
N ALA A 100 12.42 -8.46 8.49
CA ALA A 100 12.25 -9.83 8.98
C ALA A 100 12.39 -10.87 7.87
N ALA A 101 12.05 -10.51 6.63
CA ALA A 101 12.24 -11.35 5.44
C ALA A 101 13.70 -11.43 4.96
N GLY A 102 14.65 -10.71 5.58
CA GLY A 102 16.07 -10.77 5.23
C GLY A 102 16.43 -10.06 3.92
N VAL A 103 15.59 -9.12 3.48
CA VAL A 103 15.79 -8.37 2.24
C VAL A 103 16.99 -7.42 2.35
N LYS A 104 17.82 -7.35 1.31
CA LYS A 104 18.89 -6.35 1.20
C LYS A 104 18.33 -4.98 0.86
N TRP A 105 18.33 -4.07 1.82
CA TRP A 105 17.77 -2.72 1.66
C TRP A 105 18.38 -1.91 0.50
N SER A 106 19.65 -2.13 0.16
CA SER A 106 20.32 -1.47 -0.97
C SER A 106 19.56 -1.62 -2.28
N ASP A 107 18.91 -2.75 -2.47
CA ASP A 107 18.30 -3.13 -3.75
C ASP A 107 16.88 -2.55 -3.87
N PHE A 108 16.26 -2.19 -2.74
CA PHE A 108 14.85 -1.80 -2.65
C PHE A 108 14.61 -0.38 -2.15
N ILE A 109 15.61 0.30 -1.59
CA ILE A 109 15.40 1.57 -0.88
C ILE A 109 14.75 2.65 -1.76
N LEU A 110 15.15 2.75 -3.04
CA LEU A 110 14.62 3.75 -3.96
C LEU A 110 13.16 3.48 -4.29
N ILE A 111 12.83 2.24 -4.68
CA ILE A 111 11.46 1.88 -5.04
C ILE A 111 10.53 1.91 -3.83
N PHE A 112 11.04 1.53 -2.66
CA PHE A 112 10.36 1.65 -1.37
C PHE A 112 10.03 3.11 -1.05
N ALA A 113 11.00 4.02 -1.21
CA ALA A 113 10.79 5.45 -0.95
C ALA A 113 9.73 6.05 -1.89
N ILE A 114 9.79 5.72 -3.19
CA ILE A 114 8.83 6.19 -4.19
C ILE A 114 7.42 5.66 -3.88
N ALA A 115 7.29 4.35 -3.66
CA ALA A 115 6.00 3.71 -3.40
C ALA A 115 5.35 4.22 -2.10
N ASN A 116 6.14 4.51 -1.07
CA ASN A 116 5.62 5.08 0.18
C ASN A 116 5.30 6.56 0.06
N THR A 117 6.10 7.33 -0.69
CA THR A 117 5.78 8.73 -1.01
C THR A 117 4.44 8.83 -1.72
N ALA A 118 4.14 7.91 -2.64
CA ALA A 118 2.84 7.83 -3.30
C ALA A 118 1.69 7.61 -2.29
N LYS A 119 1.86 6.74 -1.28
CA LYS A 119 0.86 6.51 -0.23
C LYS A 119 0.61 7.76 0.62
N PHE A 120 1.69 8.46 1.01
CA PHE A 120 1.58 9.73 1.73
C PHE A 120 0.88 10.81 0.89
N LEU A 121 1.23 10.93 -0.39
CA LEU A 121 0.58 11.86 -1.32
C LEU A 121 -0.90 11.53 -1.49
N GLY A 122 -1.25 10.26 -1.69
CA GLY A 122 -2.64 9.81 -1.79
C GLY A 122 -3.42 10.18 -0.53
N SER A 123 -2.88 9.85 0.64
CA SER A 123 -3.45 10.19 1.94
C SER A 123 -3.69 11.71 2.10
N TYR A 124 -2.69 12.53 1.80
CA TYR A 124 -2.77 13.99 1.89
C TYR A 124 -3.78 14.59 0.91
N LEU A 125 -3.78 14.15 -0.35
CA LEU A 125 -4.73 14.60 -1.36
C LEU A 125 -6.15 14.16 -1.02
N GLY A 126 -6.33 12.97 -0.43
CA GLY A 126 -7.62 12.49 0.07
C GLY A 126 -8.20 13.40 1.15
N TYR A 127 -7.34 13.94 2.02
CA TYR A 127 -7.72 14.96 2.99
C TYR A 127 -8.02 16.32 2.34
N LYS A 128 -7.12 16.81 1.46
CA LYS A 128 -7.17 18.18 0.91
C LYS A 128 -8.27 18.39 -0.13
N LEU A 129 -8.52 17.42 -1.00
CA LEU A 129 -9.47 17.53 -2.13
C LEU A 129 -10.91 17.14 -1.77
N SER A 130 -11.19 16.98 -0.48
CA SER A 130 -12.51 16.64 0.03
C SER A 130 -13.13 17.89 0.62
N LYS A 131 -14.07 18.49 -0.15
CA LYS A 131 -14.95 19.56 0.32
C LYS A 131 -15.92 19.01 1.36
#